data_AF-A0A7Y5V9Q9-F1
#
_entry.id   AF-A0A7Y5V9Q9-F1
#
_cell.length_a   1.000
_cell.length_b   1.000
_cell.length_c   1.000
_cell.angle_alpha   90.00
_cell.angle_beta   90.00
_cell.angle_gamma   90.00
#
_symmetry.space_group_name_H-M   'P 1'
#
loop_
_entity.id
_entity.type
_entity.pdbx_description
1 polymer ?
#
loop_
_entity_poly.entity_id
_entity_poly.type
_entity_poly.pdbx_seq_one_letter_code
_entity_poly.pdbx_strand_id
1 'polypeptide(L)'
;MWGIGVADGSLRPLAELSKLVYLRLQTGRFRLEEFAELAAALPDTVGPHRSPWTHTGWKAQLIHCAKCTGSTGYSTLGKPSRSFCFECDAKKIDKHVARWEILVSAARARRA
;
A
#
# COMPACT_ATOMS: atom_id res chain seq x y z
N MET A 1 -10.40 2.59 17.70
CA MET A 1 -9.46 3.69 17.37
C MET A 1 -10.19 4.64 16.45
N TRP A 2 -10.54 5.82 16.95
CA TRP A 2 -11.18 6.88 16.16
C TRP A 2 -10.07 7.62 15.41
N GLY A 3 -10.30 7.93 14.14
CA GLY A 3 -9.32 8.61 13.29
C GLY A 3 -10.02 9.64 12.42
N ILE A 4 -9.26 10.61 11.93
CA ILE A 4 -9.76 11.64 11.02
C ILE A 4 -9.95 11.01 9.63
N GLY A 5 -11.12 11.24 9.03
CA GLY A 5 -11.44 10.81 7.67
C GLY A 5 -11.39 12.00 6.70
N VAL A 6 -10.93 11.74 5.48
CA VAL A 6 -11.07 12.69 4.37
C VAL A 6 -12.46 12.53 3.74
N ALA A 7 -13.22 13.62 3.67
CA ALA A 7 -14.63 13.59 3.26
C ALA A 7 -14.82 13.17 1.79
N ASP A 8 -13.89 13.53 0.92
CA ASP A 8 -13.86 13.20 -0.50
C ASP A 8 -13.24 11.81 -0.79
N GLY A 9 -12.71 11.15 0.24
CA GLY A 9 -12.03 9.87 0.10
C GLY A 9 -10.69 9.94 -0.63
N SER A 10 -10.08 11.12 -0.79
CA SER A 10 -8.80 11.30 -1.48
C SER A 10 -7.63 11.57 -0.52
N LEU A 11 -6.47 11.01 -0.84
CA LEU A 11 -5.23 11.27 -0.11
C LEU A 11 -4.44 12.45 -0.71
N ARG A 12 -4.91 13.04 -1.82
CA ARG A 12 -4.23 14.14 -2.51
C ARG A 12 -3.91 15.34 -1.62
N PRO A 13 -4.78 15.81 -0.72
CA PRO A 13 -4.44 16.94 0.15
C PRO A 13 -3.24 16.66 1.07
N LEU A 14 -3.02 15.40 1.45
CA LEU A 14 -1.86 15.03 2.28
C LEU A 14 -0.55 15.09 1.51
N ALA A 15 -0.60 14.98 0.18
CA ALA A 15 0.57 15.03 -0.69
C ALA A 15 1.24 16.43 -0.70
N GLU A 16 0.56 17.46 -0.22
CA GLU A 16 1.09 18.83 -0.14
C GLU A 16 1.88 19.09 1.16
N LEU A 17 1.80 18.17 2.13
CA LEU A 17 2.49 18.28 3.41
C LEU A 17 3.96 17.84 3.28
N SER A 18 4.76 18.58 2.52
CA SER A 18 6.16 18.23 2.19
C SER A 18 7.09 18.10 3.40
N LYS A 19 6.73 18.67 4.56
CA LYS A 19 7.47 18.55 5.82
C LYS A 19 6.97 17.42 6.72
N LEU A 20 6.05 16.59 6.24
CA LEU A 20 5.49 15.48 7.01
C LEU A 20 6.54 14.38 7.21
N VAL A 21 6.91 14.11 8.46
CA VAL A 21 7.93 13.09 8.78
C VAL A 21 7.31 11.70 8.91
N TYR A 22 6.09 11.62 9.44
CA TYR A 22 5.42 10.35 9.73
C TYR A 22 3.94 10.41 9.33
N LEU A 23 3.47 9.36 8.67
CA LEU A 23 2.09 9.21 8.21
C LEU A 23 1.57 7.81 8.54
N ARG A 24 0.50 7.75 9.33
CA ARG A 24 -0.22 6.50 9.62
C ARG A 24 -1.59 6.53 8.96
N LEU A 25 -1.84 5.59 8.07
CA LEU A 25 -3.10 5.49 7.32
C LEU A 25 -3.75 4.12 7.50
N GLN A 26 -5.08 4.09 7.47
CA GLN A 26 -5.82 2.85 7.33
C GLN A 26 -5.75 2.40 5.86
N THR A 27 -4.96 1.36 5.62
CA THR A 27 -4.58 0.88 4.28
C THR A 27 -5.75 0.36 3.43
N GLY A 28 -6.84 -0.10 4.05
CA GLY A 28 -8.01 -0.66 3.37
C GLY A 28 -9.08 0.33 2.92
N ARG A 29 -8.93 1.65 3.17
CA ARG A 29 -9.96 2.65 2.83
C ARG A 29 -9.78 3.33 1.48
N PHE A 30 -8.54 3.39 0.98
CA PHE A 30 -8.17 4.14 -0.22
C PHE A 30 -7.76 3.21 -1.35
N ARG A 31 -7.83 3.70 -2.60
CA ARG A 31 -7.37 2.93 -3.76
C ARG A 31 -5.84 2.91 -3.80
N LEU A 32 -5.25 1.93 -4.48
CA LEU A 32 -3.79 1.80 -4.61
C LEU A 32 -3.17 3.04 -5.26
N GLU A 33 -3.87 3.63 -6.23
CA GLU A 33 -3.46 4.82 -6.96
C GLU A 33 -3.24 6.02 -6.02
N GLU A 34 -4.10 6.20 -5.01
CA GLU A 34 -3.96 7.28 -4.02
C GLU A 34 -2.68 7.12 -3.18
N PHE A 35 -2.29 5.88 -2.88
CA PHE A 35 -1.02 5.61 -2.18
C PHE A 35 0.19 5.81 -3.09
N ALA A 36 0.08 5.49 -4.38
CA ALA A 36 1.15 5.74 -5.34
C ALA A 36 1.42 7.24 -5.52
N GLU A 37 0.37 8.06 -5.51
CA GLU A 37 0.48 9.53 -5.48
C GLU A 37 1.24 10.02 -4.25
N LEU A 38 0.89 9.50 -3.06
CA LEU A 38 1.62 9.81 -1.83
C LEU A 38 3.07 9.35 -1.89
N ALA A 39 3.35 8.17 -2.43
CA ALA A 39 4.71 7.65 -2.58
C ALA A 39 5.59 8.54 -3.47
N ALA A 40 4.99 9.12 -4.52
CA ALA A 40 5.66 10.07 -5.38
C ALA A 40 5.86 11.44 -4.71
N ALA A 41 4.86 11.92 -3.96
CA ALA A 41 4.87 13.24 -3.34
C ALA A 41 5.74 13.32 -2.07
N LEU A 42 5.75 12.25 -1.30
CA LEU A 42 6.30 12.18 0.05
C LEU A 42 7.28 10.99 0.17
N PRO A 43 8.38 10.99 -0.62
CA PRO A 43 9.32 9.86 -0.68
C PRO A 43 10.03 9.61 0.65
N ASP A 44 10.26 10.68 1.43
CA ASP A 44 11.00 10.64 2.70
C ASP A 44 10.08 10.49 3.93
N THR A 45 8.76 10.59 3.75
CA THR A 45 7.80 10.43 4.85
C THR A 45 7.66 8.96 5.23
N VAL A 46 7.93 8.63 6.48
CA VAL A 46 7.74 7.28 7.01
C VAL A 46 6.25 6.94 7.04
N GLY A 47 5.85 5.88 6.34
CA GLY A 47 4.46 5.47 6.31
C GLY A 47 4.19 4.24 5.43
N PRO A 48 2.95 3.74 5.43
CA PRO A 48 2.57 2.56 4.67
C PRO A 48 2.57 2.79 3.15
N HIS A 49 2.52 4.04 2.69
CA HIS A 49 2.51 4.40 1.27
C HIS A 49 3.86 4.16 0.57
N ARG A 50 4.93 3.79 1.30
CA ARG A 50 6.26 3.51 0.72
C ARG A 50 6.39 2.12 0.11
N SER A 51 5.39 1.26 0.26
CA SER A 51 5.42 -0.14 -0.19
C SER A 51 4.08 -0.53 -0.82
N PRO A 52 4.05 -1.41 -1.82
CA PRO A 52 2.80 -1.96 -2.36
C PRO A 52 2.06 -2.88 -1.38
N TRP A 53 2.61 -3.10 -0.19
CA TRP A 53 2.11 -4.04 0.80
C TRP A 53 1.67 -3.33 2.08
N THR A 54 0.62 -3.86 2.71
CA THR A 54 0.25 -3.46 4.07
C THR A 54 1.09 -4.26 5.06
N HIS A 55 1.59 -3.60 6.10
CA HIS A 55 2.19 -4.29 7.22
C HIS A 55 1.08 -5.00 8.01
N THR A 56 0.93 -6.31 7.81
CA THR A 56 -0.09 -7.13 8.49
C THR A 56 0.28 -7.50 9.93
N GLY A 57 1.51 -7.16 10.37
CA GLY A 57 1.98 -7.41 11.74
C GLY A 57 1.75 -8.86 12.16
N TRP A 58 1.36 -9.08 13.41
CA TRP A 58 1.08 -10.41 13.97
C TRP A 58 -0.07 -11.16 13.25
N LYS A 59 -0.99 -10.45 12.59
CA LYS A 59 -2.11 -11.08 11.86
C LYS A 59 -1.66 -11.83 10.60
N ALA A 60 -0.48 -11.50 10.05
CA ALA A 60 0.12 -12.25 8.95
C ALA A 60 0.37 -13.72 9.33
N GLN A 61 0.71 -13.96 10.61
CA GLN A 61 1.04 -15.29 11.12
C GLN A 61 -0.19 -16.20 11.27
N LEU A 62 -1.40 -15.64 11.21
CA LEU A 62 -2.65 -16.38 11.39
C LEU A 62 -3.30 -16.83 10.08
N ILE A 63 -2.78 -16.38 8.93
CA ILE A 63 -3.34 -16.74 7.64
C ILE A 63 -2.41 -17.77 6.99
N HIS A 64 -2.86 -19.02 6.91
CA HIS A 64 -2.14 -20.08 6.23
C HIS A 64 -2.61 -20.22 4.78
N CYS A 65 -1.67 -20.57 3.90
CA CYS A 65 -2.01 -20.85 2.52
C CYS A 65 -2.76 -22.18 2.45
N ALA A 66 -3.95 -22.21 1.84
CA ALA A 66 -4.70 -23.45 1.66
C ALA A 66 -3.98 -24.49 0.77
N LYS A 67 -2.96 -24.08 -0.01
CA LYS A 67 -2.22 -24.98 -0.91
C LYS A 67 -0.94 -25.53 -0.29
N CYS A 68 -0.05 -24.67 0.18
CA CYS A 68 1.25 -25.09 0.72
C CYS A 68 1.30 -25.13 2.25
N THR A 69 0.22 -24.74 2.94
CA THR A 69 0.14 -24.60 4.41
C THR A 69 1.15 -23.62 5.04
N GLY A 70 2.05 -23.03 4.24
CA GLY A 70 2.96 -21.98 4.66
C GLY A 70 2.23 -20.72 5.11
N SER A 71 2.86 -19.99 6.02
CA SER A 71 2.39 -18.68 6.49
C SER A 71 2.28 -17.70 5.32
N THR A 72 1.11 -17.10 5.11
CA THR A 72 0.89 -16.11 4.04
C THR A 72 1.33 -14.73 4.51
N GLY A 73 2.27 -14.14 3.78
CA GLY A 73 3.10 -13.05 4.30
C GLY A 73 2.73 -11.63 3.89
N TYR A 74 1.86 -11.41 2.89
CA TYR A 74 1.58 -10.04 2.43
C TYR A 74 0.11 -9.84 2.04
N SER A 75 -0.45 -8.72 2.50
CA SER A 75 -1.69 -8.16 1.98
C SER A 75 -1.38 -6.93 1.14
N THR A 76 -2.05 -6.78 0.00
CA THR A 76 -1.86 -5.63 -0.88
C THR A 76 -2.35 -4.35 -0.22
N LEU A 77 -1.60 -3.26 -0.43
CA LEU A 77 -2.02 -1.92 -0.07
C LEU A 77 -3.24 -1.49 -0.90
N GLY A 78 -4.14 -0.74 -0.26
CA GLY A 78 -5.34 -0.22 -0.89
C GLY A 78 -6.51 -1.19 -0.96
N LYS A 79 -7.63 -0.71 -1.50
CA LYS A 79 -8.87 -1.47 -1.73
C LYS A 79 -9.06 -1.81 -3.22
N PRO A 80 -9.52 -3.03 -3.54
CA PRO A 80 -9.69 -4.18 -2.63
C PRO A 80 -8.33 -4.74 -2.18
N SER A 81 -8.20 -5.06 -0.89
CA SER A 81 -6.99 -5.70 -0.36
C SER A 81 -7.05 -7.20 -0.60
N ARG A 82 -5.94 -7.80 -1.04
CA ARG A 82 -5.80 -9.23 -1.31
C ARG A 82 -4.59 -9.76 -0.56
N SER A 83 -4.71 -10.97 -0.03
CA SER A 83 -3.58 -11.68 0.58
C SER A 83 -3.00 -12.67 -0.41
N PHE A 84 -1.68 -12.75 -0.47
CA PHE A 84 -0.96 -13.68 -1.34
C PHE A 84 -0.03 -14.58 -0.54
N CYS A 85 0.13 -15.81 -1.03
CA CYS A 85 1.20 -16.69 -0.59
C CYS A 85 2.47 -16.37 -1.39
N PHE A 86 3.62 -16.24 -0.72
CA PHE A 86 4.89 -15.93 -1.39
C PHE A 86 5.27 -16.99 -2.42
N GLU A 87 5.06 -18.27 -2.10
CA GLU A 87 5.45 -19.39 -2.95
C GLU A 87 4.41 -19.68 -4.03
N CYS A 88 3.14 -19.84 -3.62
CA CYS A 88 2.08 -20.27 -4.53
C CYS A 88 1.60 -19.16 -5.48
N ASP A 89 1.76 -17.89 -5.10
CA ASP A 89 1.26 -16.74 -5.87
C ASP A 89 2.40 -15.82 -6.36
N ALA A 90 3.64 -16.30 -6.44
CA ALA A 90 4.81 -15.50 -6.87
C ALA A 90 4.55 -14.67 -8.13
N LYS A 91 3.98 -15.27 -9.19
CA LYS A 91 3.63 -14.55 -10.43
C LYS A 91 2.62 -13.40 -10.21
N LYS A 92 1.69 -13.55 -9.27
CA LYS A 92 0.71 -12.50 -8.94
C LYS A 92 1.36 -11.38 -8.12
N ILE A 93 2.31 -11.75 -7.26
CA ILE A 93 3.12 -10.79 -6.49
C ILE A 93 3.93 -9.93 -7.46
N ASP A 94 4.65 -10.54 -8.40
CA ASP A 94 5.43 -9.81 -9.42
C ASP A 94 4.55 -8.85 -10.22
N LYS A 95 3.37 -9.32 -10.66
CA LYS A 95 2.41 -8.48 -11.38
C LYS A 95 1.92 -7.30 -10.53
N HIS A 96 1.73 -7.50 -9.23
CA HIS A 96 1.30 -6.44 -8.31
C HIS A 96 2.41 -5.41 -8.09
N VAL A 97 3.65 -5.86 -7.90
CA VAL A 97 4.82 -4.97 -7.78
C VAL A 97 5.02 -4.18 -9.07
N ALA A 98 4.96 -4.82 -10.23
CA ALA A 98 5.07 -4.12 -11.52
C ALA A 98 3.98 -3.05 -11.68
N ARG A 99 2.72 -3.36 -11.31
CA ARG A 99 1.64 -2.37 -11.33
C ARG A 99 1.93 -1.19 -10.41
N TRP A 100 2.45 -1.45 -9.21
CA TRP A 100 2.82 -0.41 -8.26
C TRP A 100 3.89 0.53 -8.82
N GLU A 101 4.99 -0.02 -9.33
CA GLU A 101 6.09 0.78 -9.89
C GLU A 101 5.62 1.65 -11.06
N ILE A 102 4.75 1.13 -11.93
CA ILE A 102 4.14 1.90 -13.02
C ILE A 102 3.33 3.08 -12.47
N LEU A 103 2.51 2.86 -11.43
CA LEU A 103 1.68 3.93 -10.85
C LEU A 103 2.54 5.00 -10.17
N VAL A 104 3.57 4.61 -9.42
CA VAL A 104 4.49 5.55 -8.76
C VAL A 104 5.28 6.34 -9.79
N SER A 105 5.79 5.69 -10.83
CA SER A 105 6.48 6.36 -11.94
C SER A 105 5.59 7.36 -12.66
N ALA A 106 4.35 6.97 -13.00
CA ALA A 106 3.37 7.87 -13.61
C ALA A 106 2.97 9.04 -12.70
N ALA A 107 2.94 8.85 -11.38
CA ALA A 107 2.71 9.92 -10.42
C ALA A 107 3.90 10.88 -10.32
N ARG A 108 5.14 10.37 -10.33
CA ARG A 108 6.36 11.19 -10.38
C ARG A 108 6.44 12.01 -11.66
N ALA A 109 6.15 11.41 -12.81
CA ALA A 109 6.17 12.08 -14.11
C ALA A 109 5.18 13.25 -14.21
N ARG A 110 4.03 13.18 -13.52
CA ARG A 110 3.05 14.28 -13.46
C ARG A 110 3.47 15.43 -12.54
N ARG A 111 4.49 15.23 -11.71
CA ARG A 111 4.99 16.19 -10.72
C ARG A 111 6.31 16.85 -11.11
N ALA A 112 6.99 16.30 -12.11
CA ALA A 112 8.17 16.88 -12.75
C ALA A 112 7.76 18.02 -13.69
#